data_AF-A0AAF0P3U1-F1
#
_entry.id   AF-A0AAF0P3U1-F1
#
_cell.length_a   1.000
_cell.length_b   1.000
_cell.length_c   1.000
_cell.angle_alpha   90.00
_cell.angle_beta   90.00
_cell.angle_gamma   90.00
#
_symmetry.space_group_name_H-M   'P 1'
#
loop_
_entity.id
_entity.type
_entity.pdbx_description
1 polymer ?
#
loop_
_entity_poly.entity_id
_entity_poly.type
_entity_poly.pdbx_seq_one_letter_code
_entity_poly.pdbx_strand_id
1 'polypeptide(L)'
;MLDSRWLTSFYNLRSNNNLKTLADYYNCKPEQLKSWLKSLKFIRNNCAHNATVIDIQLTTTPVSLSEWKPILFINQKEEITRRLAIILCIIKEMMTSINPNYNYGKIYGAINLLIDNSSNKDQAANLIGFKNSESFYNLFPKKPNPQRKYRKQRHKQS
;
A
#
# COMPACT_ATOMS: atom_id res chain seq x y z
N MET A 1 23.89 9.80 1.79
CA MET A 1 24.51 8.46 2.02
C MET A 1 23.48 7.41 1.65
N LEU A 2 23.49 6.94 0.39
CA LEU A 2 22.60 5.87 -0.06
C LEU A 2 23.10 4.57 0.57
N ASP A 3 22.35 4.07 1.55
CA ASP A 3 22.69 2.93 2.40
C ASP A 3 23.07 1.68 1.56
N SER A 4 24.37 1.41 1.52
CA SER A 4 25.02 0.33 0.78
C SER A 4 24.56 -1.07 1.23
N ARG A 5 24.03 -1.20 2.45
CA ARG A 5 23.48 -2.47 2.99
C ARG A 5 22.32 -3.00 2.16
N TRP A 6 21.53 -2.12 1.55
CA TRP A 6 20.39 -2.53 0.73
C TRP A 6 20.78 -2.96 -0.67
N LEU A 7 21.90 -2.47 -1.22
CA LEU A 7 22.44 -2.96 -2.49
C LEU A 7 22.92 -4.40 -2.33
N THR A 8 23.63 -4.70 -1.23
CA THR A 8 24.07 -6.07 -0.92
C THR A 8 22.89 -7.01 -0.68
N SER A 9 21.87 -6.56 0.05
CA SER A 9 20.64 -7.33 0.27
C SER A 9 19.90 -7.61 -1.04
N PHE A 10 19.78 -6.62 -1.93
CA PHE A 10 19.15 -6.78 -3.24
C PHE A 10 19.98 -7.65 -4.19
N TYR A 11 21.30 -7.59 -4.11
CA TYR A 11 22.21 -8.45 -4.87
C TYR A 11 22.11 -9.91 -4.41
N ASN A 12 22.00 -10.16 -3.11
CA ASN A 12 21.78 -11.51 -2.55
C ASN A 12 20.42 -12.12 -2.93
N LEU A 13 19.42 -11.27 -3.19
CA LEU A 13 18.12 -11.66 -3.75
C LEU A 13 18.16 -11.98 -5.25
N ARG A 14 19.29 -11.72 -5.92
CA ARG A 14 19.47 -12.00 -7.36
C ARG A 14 19.78 -13.47 -7.63
N SER A 15 20.12 -14.27 -6.61
CA SER A 15 20.18 -15.72 -6.78
C SER A 15 18.76 -16.27 -6.99
N ASN A 16 18.56 -17.04 -8.05
CA ASN A 16 17.22 -17.55 -8.41
C ASN A 16 16.61 -18.40 -7.28
N ASN A 17 17.44 -19.11 -6.51
CA ASN A 17 16.98 -19.95 -5.41
C ASN A 17 16.44 -19.12 -4.25
N ASN A 18 17.16 -18.08 -3.80
CA ASN A 18 16.69 -17.22 -2.72
C ASN A 18 15.42 -16.46 -3.13
N LEU A 19 15.39 -15.94 -4.36
CA LEU A 19 14.22 -15.24 -4.87
C LEU A 19 12.98 -16.14 -4.89
N LYS A 20 13.15 -17.41 -5.31
CA LYS A 20 12.06 -18.39 -5.34
C LYS A 20 11.56 -18.70 -3.93
N THR A 21 12.47 -18.99 -2.98
CA THR A 21 12.09 -19.26 -1.59
C THR A 21 11.35 -18.09 -0.95
N LEU A 22 11.78 -16.84 -1.18
CA LEU A 22 11.04 -15.68 -0.69
C LEU A 22 9.70 -15.49 -1.42
N ALA A 23 9.65 -15.73 -2.73
CA ALA A 23 8.42 -15.61 -3.49
C ALA A 23 7.36 -16.60 -3.00
N ASP A 24 7.78 -17.83 -2.70
CA ASP A 24 6.95 -18.87 -2.08
C ASP A 24 6.45 -18.42 -0.69
N TYR A 25 7.31 -17.83 0.14
CA TYR A 25 6.93 -17.28 1.45
C TYR A 25 5.86 -16.18 1.35
N TYR A 26 5.98 -15.28 0.38
CA TYR A 26 5.00 -14.22 0.13
C TYR A 26 3.81 -14.67 -0.73
N ASN A 27 3.74 -15.95 -1.09
CA ASN A 27 2.70 -16.52 -1.96
C ASN A 27 2.53 -15.76 -3.30
N CYS A 28 3.65 -15.40 -3.93
CA CYS A 28 3.66 -14.65 -5.18
C CYS A 28 4.69 -15.23 -6.16
N LYS A 29 4.65 -14.78 -7.42
CA LYS A 29 5.64 -15.19 -8.43
C LYS A 29 6.97 -14.46 -8.20
N PRO A 30 8.12 -15.08 -8.50
CA PRO A 30 9.44 -14.43 -8.38
C PRO A 30 9.53 -13.07 -9.10
N GLU A 31 8.89 -12.95 -10.27
CA GLU A 31 8.84 -11.69 -11.03
C GLU A 31 8.02 -10.61 -10.34
N GLN A 32 6.90 -10.99 -9.70
CA GLN A 32 6.07 -10.09 -8.89
C GLN A 32 6.86 -9.59 -7.70
N LEU A 33 7.47 -10.49 -6.93
CA LEU A 33 8.30 -10.13 -5.79
C LEU A 33 9.42 -9.17 -6.19
N LYS A 34 10.14 -9.48 -7.27
CA LYS A 34 11.21 -8.62 -7.79
C LYS A 34 10.70 -7.22 -8.17
N SER A 35 9.52 -7.14 -8.78
CA SER A 35 8.86 -5.88 -9.12
C SER A 35 8.48 -5.08 -7.87
N TRP A 36 7.82 -5.74 -6.91
CA TRP A 36 7.38 -5.14 -5.65
C TRP A 36 8.53 -4.59 -4.83
N LEU A 37 9.62 -5.35 -4.69
CA LEU A 37 10.82 -4.92 -3.98
C LEU A 37 11.49 -3.70 -4.64
N LYS A 38 11.49 -3.62 -5.98
CA LYS A 38 11.98 -2.43 -6.69
C LYS A 38 11.11 -1.22 -6.40
N SER A 39 9.78 -1.37 -6.39
CA SER A 39 8.84 -0.29 -6.09
C SER A 39 8.98 0.22 -4.66
N LEU A 40 9.11 -0.68 -3.67
CA LEU A 40 9.34 -0.32 -2.28
C LEU A 40 10.68 0.42 -2.09
N LYS A 41 11.75 -0.05 -2.78
CA LYS A 41 13.05 0.65 -2.79
C LYS A 41 12.94 2.06 -3.35
N PHE A 42 12.24 2.22 -4.48
CA PHE A 42 12.03 3.52 -5.10
C PHE A 42 11.35 4.50 -4.15
N ILE A 43 10.32 4.07 -3.44
CA ILE A 43 9.57 4.94 -2.53
C ILE A 43 10.37 5.29 -1.31
N ARG A 44 11.03 4.32 -0.69
CA ARG A 44 11.94 4.59 0.42
C ARG A 44 12.99 5.62 0.03
N ASN A 45 13.54 5.52 -1.18
CA ASN A 45 14.47 6.51 -1.69
C ASN A 45 13.79 7.88 -1.87
N ASN A 46 12.59 7.96 -2.45
CA ASN A 46 11.84 9.22 -2.57
C ASN A 46 11.52 9.87 -1.22
N CYS A 47 11.07 9.09 -0.23
CA CYS A 47 10.79 9.59 1.12
C CYS A 47 12.03 10.23 1.76
N ALA A 48 13.22 9.65 1.52
CA ALA A 48 14.47 10.17 2.07
C ALA A 48 14.96 11.46 1.40
N HIS A 49 14.46 11.75 0.20
CA HIS A 49 14.80 12.96 -0.56
C HIS A 49 13.79 14.10 -0.35
N ASN A 50 12.98 14.06 0.71
CA ASN A 50 11.95 15.05 1.07
C ASN A 50 10.85 15.27 0.00
N ALA A 51 10.65 14.33 -0.93
CA ALA A 51 9.48 14.36 -1.80
C ALA A 51 8.25 13.90 -1.00
N THR A 52 7.17 14.68 -1.03
CA THR A 52 5.89 14.28 -0.43
C THR A 52 5.45 12.97 -1.07
N VAL A 53 5.29 11.91 -0.26
CA VAL A 53 4.95 10.54 -0.72
C VAL A 53 3.64 10.50 -1.53
N ILE A 54 2.79 11.49 -1.32
CA ILE A 54 1.51 11.69 -1.98
C ILE A 54 1.69 12.03 -3.47
N ASP A 55 2.78 12.72 -3.83
CA ASP A 55 3.07 13.14 -5.21
C ASP A 55 3.90 12.10 -5.99
N ILE A 56 4.09 10.90 -5.42
CA ILE A 56 4.90 9.86 -6.07
C ILE A 56 4.17 9.31 -7.30
N GLN A 57 4.82 9.49 -8.45
CA GLN A 57 4.58 8.70 -9.65
C GLN A 57 5.72 7.70 -9.82
N LEU A 58 5.40 6.40 -9.84
CA LEU A 58 6.40 5.37 -10.09
C LEU A 58 6.89 5.48 -11.53
N THR A 59 8.20 5.40 -11.75
CA THR A 59 8.80 5.34 -13.10
C THR A 59 8.47 4.02 -13.80
N THR A 60 8.24 2.95 -13.05
CA THR A 60 7.83 1.63 -13.58
C THR A 60 6.56 1.17 -12.89
N THR A 61 5.56 0.72 -13.66
CA THR A 61 4.35 0.10 -13.08
C THR A 61 4.77 -1.20 -12.38
N PRO A 62 4.50 -1.36 -11.09
CA PRO A 62 4.64 -2.65 -10.43
C PRO A 62 3.78 -3.69 -11.15
N VAL A 63 4.23 -4.95 -11.15
CA VAL A 63 3.37 -6.04 -11.59
C VAL A 63 2.17 -6.08 -10.66
N SER A 64 0.99 -5.77 -11.21
CA SER A 64 -0.27 -5.71 -10.46
C SER A 64 -1.00 -7.04 -10.57
N LEU A 65 -1.68 -7.43 -9.48
CA LEU A 65 -2.59 -8.56 -9.49
C LEU A 65 -3.94 -8.11 -10.10
N SER A 66 -4.62 -9.01 -10.81
CA SER A 66 -5.92 -8.73 -11.44
C SER A 66 -6.97 -8.27 -10.42
N GLU A 67 -6.92 -8.82 -9.22
CA GLU A 67 -7.70 -8.46 -8.03
C GLU A 67 -7.54 -7.00 -7.58
N TRP A 68 -6.46 -6.31 -7.96
CA TRP A 68 -6.27 -4.90 -7.59
C TRP A 68 -6.93 -3.93 -8.59
N LYS A 69 -7.28 -4.39 -9.80
CA LYS A 69 -7.97 -3.55 -10.80
C LYS A 69 -9.25 -2.86 -10.29
N PRO A 70 -10.16 -3.53 -9.55
CA PRO A 70 -11.40 -2.88 -9.09
C PRO A 70 -11.17 -1.77 -8.04
N ILE A 71 -10.05 -1.79 -7.32
CA ILE A 71 -9.73 -0.81 -6.27
C ILE A 71 -8.85 0.34 -6.74
N LEU A 72 -8.09 0.13 -7.82
CA LEU A 72 -7.16 1.12 -8.35
C LEU A 72 -7.82 2.07 -9.35
N PHE A 73 -7.37 3.32 -9.35
CA PHE A 73 -7.76 4.30 -10.34
C PHE A 73 -7.11 3.98 -11.69
N ILE A 74 -7.96 3.82 -12.71
CA ILE A 74 -7.59 3.59 -14.10
C ILE A 74 -7.74 4.90 -14.86
N ASN A 75 -6.74 5.28 -15.63
CA ASN A 75 -6.77 6.51 -16.42
C ASN A 75 -7.62 6.34 -17.70
N GLN A 76 -7.80 7.42 -18.47
CA GLN A 76 -8.54 7.40 -19.74
C GLN A 76 -7.95 6.48 -20.81
N LYS A 77 -6.69 6.03 -20.64
CA LYS A 77 -6.00 5.10 -21.53
C LYS A 77 -6.11 3.63 -21.07
N GLU A 78 -7.00 3.36 -20.12
CA GLU A 78 -7.20 2.04 -19.50
C GLU A 78 -5.96 1.49 -18.75
N GLU A 79 -5.05 2.37 -18.35
CA GLU A 79 -3.86 2.00 -17.60
C GLU A 79 -4.04 2.23 -16.10
N ILE A 80 -3.54 1.29 -15.30
CA ILE A 80 -3.45 1.44 -13.85
C ILE A 80 -2.48 2.58 -13.53
N THR A 81 -2.92 3.52 -12.71
CA THR A 81 -2.07 4.66 -12.32
C THR A 81 -0.93 4.24 -11.40
N ARG A 82 0.24 4.82 -11.64
CA ARG A 82 1.49 4.58 -10.91
C ARG A 82 1.57 5.39 -9.61
N ARG A 83 0.44 5.53 -8.91
CA ARG A 83 0.27 6.40 -7.73
C ARG A 83 0.41 5.60 -6.43
N LEU A 84 0.26 6.25 -5.28
CA LEU A 84 0.44 5.65 -3.96
C LEU A 84 -0.42 4.39 -3.72
N ALA A 85 -1.62 4.31 -4.29
CA ALA A 85 -2.54 3.18 -4.06
C ALA A 85 -1.95 1.80 -4.44
N ILE A 86 -1.22 1.67 -5.55
CA ILE A 86 -0.62 0.37 -5.94
C ILE A 86 0.46 -0.08 -4.94
N ILE A 87 1.11 0.89 -4.30
CA ILE A 87 2.14 0.64 -3.29
C ILE A 87 1.50 0.18 -1.99
N LEU A 88 0.40 0.82 -1.61
CA LEU A 88 -0.38 0.39 -0.46
C LEU A 88 -0.92 -1.03 -0.65
N CYS A 89 -1.30 -1.42 -1.88
CA CYS A 89 -1.66 -2.80 -2.22
C CYS A 89 -0.47 -3.76 -2.01
N ILE A 90 0.71 -3.43 -2.52
CA ILE A 90 1.93 -4.23 -2.32
C ILE A 90 2.26 -4.40 -0.83
N ILE A 91 2.22 -3.31 -0.06
CA ILE A 91 2.47 -3.34 1.39
C ILE A 91 1.41 -4.22 2.08
N LYS A 92 0.14 -4.09 1.70
CA LYS A 92 -0.93 -4.91 2.25
C LYS A 92 -0.69 -6.39 1.98
N GLU A 93 -0.36 -6.75 0.75
CA GLU A 93 -0.13 -8.12 0.31
C GLU A 93 1.05 -8.74 1.07
N MET A 94 2.23 -8.13 0.97
CA MET A 94 3.45 -8.62 1.62
C MET A 94 3.28 -8.72 3.14
N MET A 95 2.62 -7.73 3.76
CA MET A 95 2.43 -7.74 5.20
C MET A 95 1.40 -8.77 5.65
N THR A 96 0.44 -9.14 4.81
CA THR A 96 -0.53 -10.21 5.13
C THR A 96 0.18 -11.56 5.22
N SER A 97 1.17 -11.83 4.37
CA SER A 97 2.00 -13.04 4.45
C SER A 97 2.85 -13.09 5.73
N ILE A 98 3.31 -11.94 6.23
CA ILE A 98 4.12 -11.86 7.46
C ILE A 98 3.26 -11.91 8.72
N ASN A 99 2.20 -11.10 8.75
CA ASN A 99 1.31 -10.96 9.89
C ASN A 99 -0.11 -10.64 9.37
N PRO A 100 -0.96 -11.66 9.23
CA PRO A 100 -2.35 -11.49 8.78
C PRO A 100 -3.15 -10.51 9.65
N ASN A 101 -2.77 -10.37 10.93
CA ASN A 101 -3.42 -9.52 11.92
C ASN A 101 -2.82 -8.12 12.03
N TYR A 102 -1.89 -7.75 11.15
CA TYR A 102 -1.20 -6.47 11.20
C TYR A 102 -2.18 -5.29 11.32
N ASN A 103 -1.80 -4.30 12.13
CA ASN A 103 -2.63 -3.14 12.36
C ASN A 103 -2.29 -2.02 11.39
N TYR A 104 -3.11 -1.87 10.35
CA TYR A 104 -3.01 -0.80 9.37
C TYR A 104 -3.54 0.55 9.86
N GLY A 105 -3.86 0.72 11.15
CA GLY A 105 -4.48 1.94 11.70
C GLY A 105 -3.69 3.22 11.44
N LYS A 106 -2.35 3.16 11.38
CA LYS A 106 -1.50 4.33 11.04
C LYS A 106 -1.66 4.73 9.57
N ILE A 107 -1.64 3.74 8.66
CA ILE A 107 -1.86 3.96 7.22
C ILE A 107 -3.29 4.47 7.01
N TYR A 108 -4.26 3.84 7.66
CA TYR A 108 -5.66 4.26 7.62
C TYR A 108 -5.79 5.72 8.05
N GLY A 109 -5.28 6.09 9.23
CA GLY A 109 -5.41 7.45 9.76
C GLY A 109 -4.79 8.50 8.86
N ALA A 110 -3.59 8.26 8.33
CA ALA A 110 -2.90 9.20 7.46
C ALA A 110 -3.67 9.43 6.14
N ILE A 111 -4.06 8.35 5.45
CA ILE A 111 -4.76 8.46 4.16
C ILE A 111 -6.20 8.96 4.35
N ASN A 112 -6.88 8.52 5.40
CA ASN A 112 -8.23 8.98 5.74
C ASN A 112 -8.24 10.51 5.99
N LEU A 113 -7.20 11.06 6.63
CA LEU A 113 -7.07 12.51 6.83
C LEU A 113 -6.96 13.26 5.48
N LEU A 114 -6.24 12.70 4.51
CA LEU A 114 -6.13 13.30 3.17
C LEU A 114 -7.47 13.27 2.41
N ILE A 115 -8.23 12.18 2.56
CA ILE A 115 -9.53 12.02 1.90
C ILE A 115 -10.60 12.89 2.58
N ASP A 116 -10.68 12.87 3.92
CA ASP A 116 -11.73 13.55 4.69
C ASP A 116 -11.58 15.08 4.72
N ASN A 117 -10.36 15.61 4.58
CA ASN A 117 -10.12 17.06 4.52
C ASN A 117 -10.49 17.67 3.16
N SER A 118 -10.83 16.86 2.16
CA SER A 118 -11.24 17.32 0.83
C SER A 118 -12.75 17.53 0.75
N SER A 119 -13.19 18.62 0.09
CA SER A 119 -14.60 18.84 -0.25
C SER A 119 -15.17 17.74 -1.15
N ASN A 120 -14.32 17.07 -1.95
CA ASN A 120 -14.68 15.92 -2.76
C ASN A 120 -13.76 14.73 -2.42
N LYS A 121 -14.30 13.76 -1.70
CA LYS A 121 -13.57 12.58 -1.20
C LYS A 121 -13.10 11.65 -2.32
N ASP A 122 -13.94 11.44 -3.34
CA ASP A 122 -13.58 10.55 -4.44
C ASP A 122 -12.53 11.17 -5.35
N GLN A 123 -12.58 12.48 -5.56
CA GLN A 123 -11.51 13.19 -6.24
C GLN A 123 -10.18 13.09 -5.46
N ALA A 124 -10.22 13.23 -4.14
CA ALA A 124 -9.02 13.07 -3.30
C ALA A 124 -8.46 11.64 -3.36
N ALA A 125 -9.34 10.63 -3.33
CA ALA A 125 -8.98 9.23 -3.49
C ALA A 125 -8.36 8.95 -4.87
N ASN A 126 -8.89 9.55 -5.93
CA ASN A 126 -8.34 9.45 -7.29
C ASN A 126 -6.91 10.00 -7.33
N LEU A 127 -6.63 11.16 -6.72
CA LEU A 127 -5.31 11.77 -6.70
C LEU A 127 -4.23 10.86 -6.10
N ILE A 128 -4.56 10.09 -5.07
CA ILE A 128 -3.66 9.10 -4.47
C ILE A 128 -3.67 7.74 -5.18
N GLY A 129 -4.58 7.54 -6.16
CA GLY A 129 -4.61 6.38 -7.05
C GLY A 129 -5.66 5.32 -6.74
N PHE A 130 -6.59 5.57 -5.81
CA PHE A 130 -7.74 4.70 -5.59
C PHE A 130 -8.88 5.09 -6.51
N LYS A 131 -9.70 4.13 -6.94
CA LYS A 131 -10.85 4.37 -7.82
C LYS A 131 -11.88 5.34 -7.21
N ASN A 132 -12.05 5.28 -5.89
CA ASN A 132 -12.91 6.14 -5.07
C ASN A 132 -12.55 5.94 -3.60
N SER A 133 -13.16 6.73 -2.71
CA SER A 133 -12.91 6.64 -1.27
C SER A 133 -13.31 5.28 -0.68
N GLU A 134 -14.38 4.67 -1.19
CA GLU A 134 -14.84 3.34 -0.77
C GLU A 134 -13.81 2.23 -1.05
N SER A 135 -13.09 2.31 -2.17
CA SER A 135 -12.02 1.37 -2.52
C SER A 135 -10.90 1.37 -1.47
N PHE A 136 -10.58 2.54 -0.93
CA PHE A 136 -9.61 2.67 0.16
C PHE A 136 -10.13 2.06 1.46
N TYR A 137 -11.40 2.32 1.83
CA TYR A 137 -11.99 1.78 3.05
C TYR A 137 -12.12 0.25 3.04
N ASN A 138 -12.41 -0.32 1.87
CA ASN A 138 -12.46 -1.77 1.69
C ASN A 138 -11.07 -2.40 1.82
N LEU A 139 -10.03 -1.75 1.29
CA LEU A 139 -8.65 -2.25 1.42
C LEU A 139 -8.11 -2.13 2.86
N PHE A 140 -8.45 -1.03 3.55
CA PHE A 140 -8.03 -0.76 4.92
C PHE A 140 -9.25 -0.47 5.80
N PRO A 141 -9.98 -1.51 6.26
CA PRO A 141 -11.16 -1.31 7.07
C PRO A 141 -10.78 -0.69 8.42
N LYS A 142 -11.62 0.26 8.85
CA LYS A 142 -11.47 0.92 10.15
C LYS A 142 -11.62 -0.12 11.26
N LYS A 143 -10.52 -0.42 11.97
CA LYS A 143 -10.61 -1.30 13.15
C LYS A 143 -11.53 -0.65 14.20
N PRO A 144 -12.53 -1.38 14.72
CA PRO A 144 -13.41 -0.84 15.76
C PRO A 144 -12.59 -0.52 17.01
N ASN A 145 -12.68 0.71 17.50
CA ASN A 145 -11.99 1.10 18.73
C ASN A 145 -12.71 0.48 19.94
N PRO A 146 -12.07 -0.44 20.70
CA PRO A 146 -12.70 -1.13 21.83
C PRO A 146 -13.26 -0.15 22.88
N GLN A 147 -12.54 0.93 23.15
CA GLN A 147 -12.90 1.92 24.18
C GLN A 147 -14.19 2.68 23.86
N ARG A 148 -14.47 2.93 22.57
CA ARG A 148 -15.72 3.56 22.11
C ARG A 148 -16.93 2.63 22.26
N LYS A 149 -16.72 1.30 22.15
CA LYS A 149 -17.75 0.28 22.34
C LYS A 149 -18.23 0.25 23.80
N TYR A 150 -17.30 0.28 24.76
CA TYR A 150 -17.61 0.33 26.19
C TYR A 150 -18.36 1.62 26.60
N ARG A 151 -18.00 2.80 26.07
CA ARG A 151 -18.73 4.06 26.34
C ARG A 151 -20.17 4.06 25.80
N LYS A 152 -20.42 3.46 24.64
CA LYS A 152 -21.77 3.34 24.06
C LYS A 152 -22.65 2.33 24.81
N GLN A 153 -22.08 1.28 25.40
CA GLN A 153 -22.83 0.31 26.20
C GLN A 153 -23.32 0.93 27.52
N ARG A 154 -22.50 1.75 28.19
CA ARG A 154 -22.89 2.46 29.41
C ARG A 154 -24.09 3.41 29.21
N HIS A 155 -24.13 4.14 28.10
CA HIS A 155 -25.24 5.07 27.82
C HIS A 155 -26.57 4.40 27.39
N LYS A 156 -26.57 3.10 27.06
CA LYS A 156 -27.81 2.35 26.74
C LYS A 156 -28.44 1.67 27.96
N GLN A 157 -27.76 1.69 29.10
CA GLN A 157 -28.21 1.09 30.37
C GLN A 157 -28.59 2.16 31.41
N SER A 158 -28.78 3.41 30.98
CA SER A 158 -29.21 4.55 31.81
C SER A 158 -30.48 5.14 31.25
#